data_AF-A0A379WI29-F1
#
_entry.id   AF-A0A379WI29-F1
#
_cell.length_a   1.000
_cell.length_b   1.000
_cell.length_c   1.000
_cell.angle_alpha   90.00
_cell.angle_beta   90.00
_cell.angle_gamma   90.00
#
_symmetry.space_group_name_H-M   'P 1'
#
loop_
_entity.id
_entity.type
_entity.pdbx_description
1 polymer ?
#
loop_
_entity_poly.entity_id
_entity_poly.type
_entity_poly.pdbx_seq_one_letter_code
_entity_poly.pdbx_strand_id
1 'polypeptide(L)'
;MKKLSGGIRTALAQYRELAAFSQFASDLDDATRKQLDHGQKVTELLKQKQYAPMSVAQQSLFCSQQNVVIWRMSNWRKSVASKPHCWLTSTVITLR
;
A
#
# COMPACT_ATOMS: atom_id res chain seq x y z
N MET A 1 12.34 -7.23 -17.38
CA MET A 1 11.96 -8.18 -16.29
C MET A 1 13.03 -8.34 -15.21
N LYS A 2 14.25 -8.81 -15.50
CA LYS A 2 15.28 -9.16 -14.49
C LYS A 2 15.61 -8.05 -13.46
N LYS A 3 15.66 -6.79 -13.89
CA LYS A 3 15.95 -5.65 -12.99
C LYS A 3 14.77 -5.28 -12.07
N LEU A 4 13.53 -5.54 -12.50
CA LEU A 4 12.32 -5.15 -11.77
C LEU A 4 11.87 -6.25 -10.79
N SER A 5 12.13 -7.51 -11.10
CA SER A 5 11.76 -8.65 -10.25
C SER A 5 12.65 -8.82 -9.02
N GLY A 6 13.86 -8.25 -9.00
CA GLY A 6 14.81 -8.40 -7.90
C GLY A 6 14.28 -7.86 -6.57
N GLY A 7 13.79 -6.61 -6.56
CA GLY A 7 13.27 -5.98 -5.34
C GLY A 7 12.02 -6.65 -4.79
N ILE A 8 11.09 -7.02 -5.67
CA ILE A 8 9.83 -7.70 -5.28
C ILE A 8 10.11 -9.08 -4.70
N ARG A 9 11.04 -9.84 -5.27
CA ARG A 9 11.40 -11.17 -4.79
C ARG A 9 11.98 -11.12 -3.37
N THR A 10 12.88 -10.17 -3.11
CA THR A 10 13.47 -9.98 -1.78
C THR A 10 12.43 -9.53 -0.76
N ALA A 11 11.56 -8.58 -1.12
CA ALA A 11 10.50 -8.09 -0.23
C ALA A 11 9.47 -9.19 0.12
N LEU A 12 9.09 -10.04 -0.86
CA LEU A 12 8.19 -11.17 -0.62
C LEU A 12 8.84 -12.27 0.23
N ALA A 13 10.15 -12.51 0.07
CA ALA A 13 10.87 -13.44 0.93
C ALA A 13 10.81 -12.96 2.40
N GLN A 14 11.17 -11.70 2.66
CA GLN A 14 11.11 -11.10 4.00
C GLN A 14 9.71 -11.13 4.60
N TYR A 15 8.68 -10.81 3.80
CA TYR A 15 7.29 -10.87 4.24
C TYR A 15 6.86 -12.28 4.71
N ARG A 16 7.29 -13.33 4.01
CA ARG A 16 6.94 -14.71 4.37
C ARG A 16 7.55 -15.13 5.71
N GLU A 17 8.81 -14.77 5.95
CA GLU A 17 9.45 -15.03 7.24
C GLU A 17 8.72 -14.28 8.37
N LEU A 18 8.46 -12.99 8.19
CA LEU A 18 7.76 -12.17 9.20
C LEU A 18 6.31 -12.61 9.44
N ALA A 19 5.60 -13.06 8.41
CA ALA A 19 4.23 -13.56 8.54
C ALA A 19 4.18 -14.81 9.44
N ALA A 20 5.13 -15.74 9.26
CA ALA A 20 5.25 -16.90 10.15
C ALA A 20 5.59 -16.49 11.59
N PHE A 21 6.46 -15.51 11.80
CA PHE A 21 6.78 -15.02 13.14
C PHE A 21 5.62 -14.28 13.82
N SER A 22 4.82 -13.53 13.05
CA SER A 22 3.66 -12.80 13.57
C SER A 22 2.55 -13.70 14.10
N GLN A 23 2.53 -14.98 13.71
CA GLN A 23 1.59 -15.96 14.23
C GLN A 23 1.96 -16.42 15.66
N PHE A 24 3.21 -16.21 16.09
CA PHE A 24 3.72 -16.68 17.38
C PHE A 24 4.09 -15.56 18.36
N ALA A 25 4.34 -14.34 17.87
CA ALA A 25 4.69 -13.19 18.71
C ALA A 25 3.52 -12.22 18.86
N SER A 26 3.10 -11.93 20.10
CA SER A 26 2.03 -10.98 20.42
C SER A 26 2.45 -9.52 20.25
N ASP A 27 3.75 -9.22 20.41
CA ASP A 27 4.27 -7.86 20.44
C ASP A 27 5.15 -7.60 19.22
N LEU A 28 4.51 -7.14 18.14
CA LEU A 28 5.21 -6.67 16.94
C LEU A 28 5.45 -5.17 17.00
N ASP A 29 6.72 -4.78 16.81
CA ASP A 29 7.15 -3.40 16.62
C ASP A 29 6.48 -2.76 15.38
N ASP A 30 6.30 -1.44 15.42
CA ASP A 30 5.61 -0.66 14.38
C ASP A 30 6.32 -0.74 13.02
N ALA A 31 7.64 -0.94 13.01
CA ALA A 31 8.41 -1.14 11.78
C ALA A 31 8.03 -2.46 11.09
N THR A 32 7.90 -3.53 11.86
CA THR A 32 7.52 -4.87 11.37
C THR A 32 6.08 -4.90 10.87
N ARG A 33 5.17 -4.21 11.57
CA ARG A 33 3.77 -4.07 11.14
C ARG A 33 3.64 -3.42 9.76
N LYS A 34 4.41 -2.36 9.51
CA LYS A 34 4.45 -1.68 8.20
C LYS A 34 5.00 -2.59 7.10
N GLN A 35 5.97 -3.45 7.40
CA GLN A 35 6.51 -4.42 6.45
C GLN A 35 5.50 -5.51 6.10
N LEU A 36 4.73 -5.99 7.08
CA LEU A 36 3.62 -6.91 6.87
C LEU A 36 2.52 -6.28 6.01
N ASP A 37 2.07 -5.07 6.33
CA ASP A 37 1.08 -4.33 5.54
C ASP A 37 1.54 -4.12 4.09
N HIS A 38 2.82 -3.83 3.90
CA HIS A 38 3.41 -3.66 2.58
C HIS A 38 3.42 -4.99 1.81
N GLY A 39 3.87 -6.08 2.42
CA GLY A 39 3.89 -7.40 1.79
C GLY A 39 2.49 -7.90 1.43
N GLN A 40 1.49 -7.68 2.29
CA GLN A 40 0.10 -8.02 2.01
C GLN A 40 -0.43 -7.27 0.77
N LYS A 41 -0.22 -5.94 0.69
CA LYS A 41 -0.61 -5.13 -0.49
C LYS A 41 0.06 -5.60 -1.77
N VAL A 42 1.35 -5.94 -1.71
CA VAL A 42 2.09 -6.47 -2.87
C VAL A 42 1.49 -7.80 -3.34
N THR A 43 1.12 -8.70 -2.42
CA THR A 43 0.48 -9.98 -2.81
C THR A 43 -0.91 -9.81 -3.41
N GLU A 44 -1.70 -8.85 -2.93
CA GLU A 44 -3.01 -8.52 -3.51
C GLU A 44 -2.91 -7.98 -4.93
N LEU A 45 -1.93 -7.11 -5.18
CA LEU A 45 -1.68 -6.54 -6.51
C LEU A 45 -1.25 -7.60 -7.53
N LEU A 46 -0.58 -8.67 -7.09
CA LEU A 46 -0.14 -9.75 -7.98
C LEU A 46 -1.27 -10.73 -8.36
N LYS A 47 -2.48 -10.59 -7.80
CA LYS A 47 -3.63 -11.41 -8.18
C LYS A 47 -4.11 -11.01 -9.59
N GLN A 48 -4.18 -11.99 -10.49
CA GLN A 48 -4.67 -11.81 -11.86
C GLN A 48 -6.00 -12.57 -12.04
N LYS A 49 -6.92 -11.99 -12.82
CA LYS A 49 -8.16 -12.66 -13.24
C LYS A 49 -7.83 -13.73 -14.29
N GLN A 50 -8.58 -14.83 -14.29
CA GLN A 50 -8.40 -15.91 -15.27
C GLN A 50 -8.75 -15.42 -16.69
N TYR A 51 -8.04 -15.93 -17.70
CA TYR A 51 -8.17 -15.56 -19.14
C TYR A 51 -7.85 -14.11 -19.52
N ALA A 52 -7.16 -13.34 -18.66
CA ALA A 52 -6.69 -12.00 -18.96
C ALA A 52 -5.14 -11.94 -19.01
N PRO A 53 -4.50 -12.47 -20.07
CA PRO A 53 -3.05 -12.39 -20.20
C PRO A 53 -2.61 -10.94 -20.40
N MET A 54 -1.68 -10.48 -19.57
CA MET A 54 -1.04 -9.17 -19.75
C MET A 54 0.20 -9.31 -20.64
N SER A 55 0.42 -8.33 -21.52
CA SER A 55 1.66 -8.25 -22.29
C SER A 55 2.87 -7.98 -21.38
N VAL A 56 4.06 -8.42 -21.81
CA VAL A 56 5.31 -8.25 -21.03
C VAL A 56 5.60 -6.77 -20.72
N ALA A 57 5.24 -5.86 -21.64
CA ALA A 57 5.39 -4.42 -21.43
C ALA A 57 4.47 -3.91 -20.31
N GLN A 58 3.19 -4.31 -20.31
CA GLN A 58 2.23 -3.93 -19.27
C GLN A 58 2.60 -4.52 -17.91
N GLN A 59 3.08 -5.76 -17.89
CA GLN A 59 3.54 -6.42 -16.68
C GLN A 59 4.78 -5.71 -16.09
N SER A 60 5.64 -5.16 -16.95
CA SER A 60 6.82 -4.38 -16.56
C SER A 60 6.44 -3.08 -15.87
N LEU A 61 5.48 -2.36 -16.47
CA LEU A 61 4.97 -1.10 -15.93
C LEU A 61 4.25 -1.32 -14.60
N PHE A 62 3.42 -2.36 -14.53
CA PHE A 62 2.72 -2.74 -13.30
C PHE A 62 3.68 -3.03 -12.15
N CYS A 63 4.73 -3.80 -12.43
CA CYS A 63 5.80 -4.14 -11.49
C CYS A 63 6.58 -2.90 -11.00
N SER A 64 6.86 -1.92 -11.87
CA SER A 64 7.54 -0.68 -11.47
C SER A 64 6.67 0.30 -10.68
N GLN A 65 5.35 0.30 -10.89
CA GLN A 65 4.42 1.27 -10.28
C GLN A 65 4.06 0.93 -8.82
N GLN A 66 4.30 -0.32 -8.38
CA GLN A 66 3.88 -0.84 -7.07
C GLN A 66 4.43 -0.03 -5.89
N ASN A 67 5.62 0.55 -6.01
CA ASN A 67 6.19 1.38 -4.95
C ASN A 67 5.58 2.80 -4.90
N VAL A 68 5.04 3.31 -6.01
CA VAL A 68 4.57 4.70 -6.16
C VAL A 68 3.09 4.85 -5.79
N VAL A 69 2.24 3.87 -6.13
CA VAL A 69 0.79 3.94 -5.85
C VAL A 69 0.49 3.74 -4.37
N ILE A 70 1.19 2.81 -3.70
CA ILE A 70 1.06 2.59 -2.25
C ILE A 70 1.55 3.82 -1.47
N TRP A 71 2.65 4.44 -1.91
CA TRP A 71 3.17 5.67 -1.30
C TRP A 71 2.24 6.86 -1.53
N ARG A 72 1.69 7.03 -2.75
CA ARG A 72 0.75 8.11 -3.07
C ARG A 72 -0.58 7.97 -2.31
N MET A 73 -1.11 6.76 -2.11
CA MET A 73 -2.33 6.54 -1.33
C MET A 73 -2.11 6.76 0.18
N SER A 74 -0.98 6.31 0.75
CA SER A 74 -0.64 6.58 2.16
C SER A 74 -0.36 8.06 2.42
N ASN A 75 0.36 8.73 1.52
CA ASN A 75 0.66 10.16 1.66
C ASN A 75 -0.57 11.04 1.42
N TRP A 76 -1.47 10.64 0.52
CA TRP A 76 -2.77 11.30 0.32
C TRP A 76 -3.68 11.15 1.55
N ARG A 77 -3.73 9.97 2.18
CA ARG A 77 -4.47 9.77 3.45
C ARG A 77 -3.96 10.67 4.58
N LYS A 78 -2.64 10.86 4.70
CA LYS A 78 -2.05 11.79 5.68
C LYS A 78 -2.36 13.26 5.36
N SER A 79 -2.39 13.63 4.08
CA SER A 79 -2.78 14.97 3.61
C SER A 79 -4.25 15.30 3.85
N VAL A 80 -5.15 14.31 3.86
CA VAL A 80 -6.59 14.53 4.13
C VAL A 80 -6.87 14.57 5.65
N ALA A 81 -6.07 13.87 6.46
CA ALA A 81 -6.19 13.86 7.91
C ALA A 81 -5.68 15.14 8.63
N SER A 82 -4.94 16.02 7.94
CA SER A 82 -4.43 17.28 8.51
C SER A 82 -5.31 18.51 8.23
N LYS A 83 -6.54 18.34 7.73
CA LYS A 83 -7.50 19.45 7.60
C LYS A 83 -8.38 19.50 8.85
N PRO A 84 -8.16 20.44 9.79
CA PRO A 84 -9.04 20.60 10.94
C PRO A 84 -10.44 20.99 10.46
N HIS A 85 -11.43 20.23 10.90
CA HIS A 85 -12.84 20.59 10.86
C HIS A 85 -13.05 21.88 11.68
N CYS A 86 -13.05 23.05 11.03
CA CYS A 86 -13.44 24.30 11.71
C CYS A 86 -14.06 25.38 10.80
N TRP A 87 -14.52 25.05 9.59
CA TRP A 87 -15.06 26.06 8.65
C TRP A 87 -16.51 25.83 8.20
N LEU A 88 -17.31 25.06 8.95
CA LEU A 88 -18.73 24.86 8.62
C LEU A 88 -19.67 25.05 9.82
N THR A 89 -19.43 26.10 10.61
CA THR A 89 -20.43 26.67 11.52
C THR A 89 -20.28 28.20 11.55
N SER A 90 -20.64 28.89 10.47
CA SER A 90 -20.96 30.33 10.48
C SER A 90 -21.65 30.73 9.18
N THR A 91 -22.82 30.14 8.91
CA THR A 91 -23.80 30.77 7.99
C THR A 91 -25.20 30.45 8.50
N VAL A 92 -25.47 30.90 9.72
CA VAL A 92 -26.82 31.09 10.25
C VAL A 92 -26.82 32.50 10.84
N ILE A 93 -27.83 33.31 10.50
CA ILE A 93 -28.04 34.74 10.86
C ILE A 93 -27.30 35.69 9.89
N THR A 94 -27.93 36.28 8.87
CA THR A 94 -28.97 37.32 8.98
C THR A 94 -29.97 37.28 7.81
N LEU A 95 -31.21 36.92 8.12
CA LEU A 95 -32.39 37.34 7.37
C LEU A 95 -33.16 38.28 8.31
N ARG A 96 -32.81 39.56 8.26
CA ARG A 96 -33.61 40.70 8.70
C ARG A 96 -33.11 41.95 8.02
#